data_AF-A0A2N3E4K0-F1
#
_entry.id   AF-A0A2N3E4K0-F1
#
_cell.length_a   1.000
_cell.length_b   1.000
_cell.length_c   1.000
_cell.angle_alpha   90.00
_cell.angle_beta   90.00
_cell.angle_gamma   90.00
#
_symmetry.space_group_name_H-M   'P 1'
#
loop_
_entity.id
_entity.type
_entity.pdbx_description
1 polymer ?
#
loop_
_entity_poly.entity_id
_entity_poly.type
_entity_poly.pdbx_seq_one_letter_code
_entity_poly.pdbx_strand_id
1 'polypeptide(L)'
;MARIPYFDTAKATGRAAKTYEKLPNLNIFRMLGHSGDMIDGFIRLGNEILIHGDLDPVLREIAIVRTGVLRGSSYEVYQHEEISRKIGMSEELIKAIHEGPEAKVFDETQRQIMRFTDDVVKNTRASDATFNPLAEKLGY
;
A
#
# COMPACT_ATOMS: atom_id res chain seq x y z
N MET A 1 7.63 -13.41 -12.22
CA MET A 1 6.51 -13.67 -13.16
C MET A 1 5.37 -14.34 -12.41
N ALA A 2 4.13 -14.16 -12.87
CA ALA A 2 2.96 -14.79 -12.24
C ALA A 2 3.05 -16.33 -12.35
N ARG A 3 2.71 -17.03 -11.26
CA ARG A 3 2.72 -18.50 -11.21
C ARG A 3 1.40 -19.12 -11.68
N ILE A 4 0.35 -18.31 -11.71
CA ILE A 4 -0.98 -18.66 -12.23
C ILE A 4 -1.24 -17.71 -13.40
N PRO A 5 -1.81 -18.19 -14.52
CA PRO A 5 -2.22 -17.31 -15.61
C PRO A 5 -3.17 -16.22 -15.10
N TYR A 6 -3.01 -15.00 -15.60
CA TYR A 6 -3.95 -13.93 -15.28
C TYR A 6 -5.34 -14.25 -15.83
N PHE A 7 -6.37 -13.91 -15.06
CA PHE A 7 -7.74 -13.99 -15.54
C PHE A 7 -7.95 -13.06 -16.74
N ASP A 8 -8.70 -13.54 -17.72
CA ASP A 8 -9.20 -12.73 -18.82
C ASP A 8 -10.45 -11.99 -18.34
N THR A 9 -10.32 -10.70 -18.07
CA THR A 9 -11.40 -9.88 -17.49
C THR A 9 -12.64 -9.82 -18.38
N ALA A 10 -12.51 -10.08 -19.70
CA ALA A 10 -13.65 -10.19 -20.60
C ALA A 10 -14.54 -11.41 -20.31
N LYS A 11 -14.03 -12.40 -19.57
CA LYS A 11 -14.78 -13.59 -19.12
C LYS A 11 -15.45 -13.39 -17.75
N ALA A 12 -15.34 -12.20 -17.15
CA ALA A 12 -16.02 -11.91 -15.90
C ALA A 12 -17.55 -12.01 -16.09
N THR A 13 -18.22 -12.56 -15.09
CA THR A 13 -19.68 -12.68 -15.05
C THR A 13 -20.20 -12.09 -13.73
N GLY A 14 -21.53 -12.01 -13.56
CA GLY A 14 -22.10 -11.52 -12.31
C GLY A 14 -21.83 -10.03 -12.04
N ARG A 15 -21.61 -9.66 -10.77
CA ARG A 15 -21.33 -8.27 -10.40
C ARG A 15 -19.90 -7.86 -10.80
N ALA A 16 -18.96 -8.80 -10.74
CA ALA A 16 -17.57 -8.59 -11.13
C ALA A 16 -17.40 -8.01 -12.55
N ALA A 17 -18.25 -8.39 -13.52
CA ALA A 17 -18.16 -7.89 -14.89
C ALA A 17 -18.24 -6.36 -14.98
N LYS A 18 -19.20 -5.75 -14.27
CA LYS A 18 -19.39 -4.29 -14.22
C LYS A 18 -18.23 -3.58 -13.51
N THR A 19 -17.62 -4.25 -12.56
CA THR A 19 -16.48 -3.72 -11.81
C THR A 19 -15.24 -3.65 -12.69
N TYR A 20 -14.99 -4.66 -13.53
CA TYR A 20 -13.86 -4.67 -14.46
C TYR A 20 -13.92 -3.58 -15.54
N GLU A 21 -15.12 -3.11 -15.93
CA GLU A 21 -15.26 -1.99 -16.88
C GLU A 21 -14.62 -0.68 -16.37
N LYS A 22 -14.50 -0.53 -15.04
CA LYS A 22 -14.03 0.70 -14.39
C LYS A 22 -12.60 0.62 -13.89
N LEU A 23 -12.04 -0.59 -13.81
CA LEU A 23 -10.73 -0.82 -13.22
C LEU A 23 -9.61 -0.51 -14.22
N PRO A 24 -8.49 0.06 -13.75
CA PRO A 24 -7.30 0.10 -14.56
C PRO A 24 -6.80 -1.32 -14.83
N ASN A 25 -6.12 -1.51 -15.96
CA ASN A 25 -5.60 -2.81 -16.36
C ASN A 25 -4.34 -3.19 -15.55
N LEU A 26 -4.51 -3.49 -14.27
CA LEU A 26 -3.45 -3.89 -13.35
C LEU A 26 -3.52 -5.40 -13.06
N ASN A 27 -2.35 -6.03 -12.98
CA ASN A 27 -2.23 -7.47 -12.74
C ASN A 27 -2.84 -7.94 -11.42
N ILE A 28 -2.91 -7.11 -10.37
CA ILE A 28 -3.61 -7.45 -9.12
C ILE A 28 -5.11 -7.74 -9.36
N PHE A 29 -5.79 -6.91 -10.15
CA PHE A 29 -7.21 -7.10 -10.46
C PHE A 29 -7.43 -8.30 -11.38
N ARG A 30 -6.52 -8.53 -12.32
CA ARG A 30 -6.55 -9.74 -13.17
C ARG A 30 -6.26 -11.01 -12.37
N MET A 31 -5.46 -10.95 -11.30
CA MET A 31 -5.24 -12.11 -10.44
C MET A 31 -6.47 -12.41 -9.57
N LEU A 32 -7.09 -11.37 -9.03
CA LEU A 32 -8.32 -11.50 -8.22
C LEU A 32 -9.54 -11.98 -9.03
N GLY A 33 -9.52 -11.89 -10.35
CA GLY A 33 -10.61 -12.35 -11.22
C GLY A 33 -10.93 -13.83 -11.12
N HIS A 34 -9.99 -14.63 -10.64
CA HIS A 34 -10.22 -16.04 -10.30
C HIS A 34 -11.18 -16.22 -9.11
N SER A 35 -11.52 -15.16 -8.37
CA SER A 35 -12.39 -15.19 -7.18
C SER A 35 -13.80 -14.64 -7.42
N GLY A 36 -14.18 -14.35 -8.66
CA GLY A 36 -15.52 -13.84 -9.01
C GLY A 36 -15.86 -12.52 -8.32
N ASP A 37 -17.04 -12.44 -7.70
CA ASP A 37 -17.59 -11.21 -7.08
C ASP A 37 -16.77 -10.68 -5.86
N MET A 38 -15.76 -11.41 -5.38
CA MET A 38 -14.88 -10.93 -4.29
C MET A 38 -14.17 -9.61 -4.67
N ILE A 39 -13.92 -9.41 -5.97
CA ILE A 39 -13.25 -8.22 -6.50
C ILE A 39 -13.91 -6.92 -6.02
N ASP A 40 -15.25 -6.88 -5.92
CA ASP A 40 -16.01 -5.72 -5.49
C ASP A 40 -15.67 -5.31 -4.05
N GLY A 41 -15.63 -6.30 -3.14
CA GLY A 41 -15.30 -6.09 -1.74
C GLY A 41 -13.84 -5.67 -1.56
N PHE A 42 -12.94 -6.28 -2.33
CA PHE A 42 -11.52 -5.92 -2.32
C PHE A 42 -11.28 -4.47 -2.75
N ILE A 43 -11.89 -4.04 -3.86
CA ILE A 43 -11.75 -2.66 -4.35
C ILE A 43 -12.35 -1.67 -3.37
N ARG A 44 -13.50 -1.99 -2.77
CA ARG A 44 -14.08 -1.13 -1.75
C ARG A 44 -13.10 -0.91 -0.61
N LEU A 45 -12.53 -1.97 -0.05
CA LEU A 45 -11.52 -1.87 1.00
C LEU A 45 -10.30 -1.03 0.54
N GLY A 46 -9.78 -1.29 -0.66
CA GLY A 46 -8.67 -0.54 -1.21
C GLY A 46 -8.96 0.95 -1.35
N ASN A 47 -10.16 1.33 -1.81
CA ASN A 47 -10.56 2.72 -1.97
C ASN A 47 -10.73 3.43 -0.61
N GLU A 48 -11.31 2.76 0.38
CA GLU A 48 -11.41 3.34 1.73
C GLU A 48 -10.02 3.67 2.31
N ILE A 49 -9.02 2.81 2.06
CA ILE A 49 -7.65 3.04 2.52
C ILE A 49 -6.94 4.13 1.69
N LEU A 50 -7.03 4.06 0.36
CA LEU A 50 -6.20 4.87 -0.54
C LEU A 50 -6.80 6.22 -0.93
N ILE A 51 -8.11 6.39 -0.80
CA ILE A 51 -8.82 7.59 -1.27
C ILE A 51 -9.56 8.28 -0.14
N HIS A 52 -10.26 7.52 0.71
CA HIS A 52 -11.18 8.09 1.71
C HIS A 52 -10.64 8.07 3.14
N GLY A 53 -9.44 7.53 3.37
CA GLY A 53 -8.84 7.47 4.70
C GLY A 53 -8.37 8.83 5.20
N ASP A 54 -8.49 9.05 6.50
CA ASP A 54 -8.09 10.31 7.16
C ASP A 54 -6.57 10.47 7.34
N LEU A 55 -5.81 9.38 7.21
CA LEU A 55 -4.35 9.42 7.34
C LEU A 55 -3.75 10.19 6.17
N ASP A 56 -2.80 11.08 6.47
CA ASP A 56 -2.02 11.80 5.48
C ASP A 56 -1.50 10.84 4.37
N PRO A 57 -1.77 11.13 3.08
CA PRO A 57 -1.40 10.24 1.98
C PRO A 57 0.10 9.92 1.90
N VAL A 58 0.98 10.86 2.27
CA VAL A 58 2.44 10.62 2.28
C VAL A 58 2.79 9.62 3.37
N LEU A 59 2.24 9.77 4.58
CA LEU A 59 2.47 8.82 5.66
C LEU A 59 1.93 7.43 5.32
N ARG A 60 0.75 7.36 4.68
CA ARG A 60 0.17 6.11 4.20
C ARG A 60 1.05 5.41 3.18
N GLU A 61 1.49 6.10 2.13
CA GLU A 61 2.33 5.49 1.10
C GLU A 61 3.71 5.10 1.63
N ILE A 62 4.29 5.85 2.59
CA ILE A 62 5.51 5.42 3.30
C ILE A 62 5.30 4.05 3.94
N ALA A 63 4.20 3.84 4.68
CA ALA A 63 3.91 2.56 5.32
C ALA A 63 3.68 1.42 4.31
N ILE A 64 2.96 1.69 3.21
CA ILE A 64 2.67 0.68 2.18
C ILE A 64 3.95 0.29 1.43
N VAL A 65 4.69 1.27 0.90
CA VAL A 65 5.94 1.02 0.17
C VAL A 65 6.95 0.32 1.07
N ARG A 66 7.10 0.77 2.33
CA ARG A 66 8.01 0.13 3.28
C ARG A 66 7.63 -1.32 3.56
N THR A 67 6.33 -1.61 3.73
CA THR A 67 5.84 -2.99 3.87
C THR A 67 6.21 -3.84 2.66
N GLY A 68 6.03 -3.31 1.45
CA GLY A 68 6.41 -3.96 0.21
C GLY A 68 7.92 -4.26 0.14
N VAL A 69 8.76 -3.29 0.51
CA VAL A 69 10.23 -3.43 0.57
C VAL A 69 10.62 -4.55 1.55
N LEU A 70 10.10 -4.53 2.78
CA LEU A 70 10.44 -5.53 3.81
C LEU A 70 9.97 -6.94 3.46
N ARG A 71 8.90 -7.08 2.67
CA ARG A 71 8.38 -8.37 2.20
C ARG A 71 8.94 -8.81 0.85
N GLY A 72 9.77 -8.00 0.20
CA GLY A 72 10.30 -8.28 -1.14
C GLY A 72 9.23 -8.30 -2.23
N SER A 73 8.12 -7.57 -2.04
CA SER A 73 7.03 -7.50 -3.00
C SER A 73 7.32 -6.44 -4.07
N SER A 74 8.15 -6.80 -5.06
CA SER A 74 8.55 -5.87 -6.12
C SER A 74 7.38 -5.31 -6.94
N TYR A 75 6.29 -6.06 -7.08
CA TYR A 75 5.09 -5.60 -7.76
C TYR A 75 4.39 -4.47 -6.98
N GLU A 76 4.16 -4.67 -5.68
CA GLU A 76 3.49 -3.67 -4.83
C GLU A 76 4.35 -2.42 -4.68
N VAL A 77 5.66 -2.59 -4.48
CA VAL A 77 6.61 -1.46 -4.41
C VAL A 77 6.53 -0.63 -5.69
N TYR A 78 6.61 -1.26 -6.87
CA TYR A 78 6.53 -0.53 -8.14
C TYR A 78 5.23 0.27 -8.28
N GLN A 79 4.09 -0.34 -7.97
CA GLN A 79 2.78 0.33 -8.11
C GLN A 79 2.64 1.50 -7.12
N HIS A 80 3.07 1.31 -5.87
CA HIS A 80 2.91 2.31 -4.82
C HIS A 80 3.96 3.41 -4.88
N GLU A 81 5.12 3.19 -5.48
CA GLU A 81 6.01 4.29 -5.85
C GLU A 81 5.40 5.20 -6.92
N GLU A 82 4.71 4.64 -7.93
CA GLU A 82 3.99 5.46 -8.92
C GLU A 82 2.86 6.27 -8.28
N ILE A 83 2.18 5.73 -7.26
CA ILE A 83 1.19 6.48 -6.47
C ILE A 83 1.89 7.56 -5.64
N SER A 84 3.01 7.25 -4.99
CA SER A 84 3.83 8.18 -4.22
C SER A 84 4.25 9.40 -5.05
N ARG A 85 4.69 9.18 -6.30
CA ARG A 85 5.02 10.26 -7.25
C ARG A 85 3.80 11.12 -7.57
N LYS A 86 2.64 10.51 -7.80
CA LYS A 86 1.38 11.22 -8.13
C LYS A 86 0.87 12.08 -6.97
N ILE A 87 1.13 11.70 -5.73
CA ILE A 87 0.80 12.53 -4.55
C ILE A 87 1.88 13.57 -4.23
N GLY A 88 2.96 13.63 -5.02
CA GLY A 88 3.98 14.68 -4.94
C GLY A 88 5.20 14.36 -4.07
N MET A 89 5.42 13.09 -3.69
CA MET A 89 6.65 12.71 -2.98
C MET A 89 7.87 12.86 -3.89
N SER A 90 8.97 13.39 -3.34
CA SER A 90 10.23 13.50 -4.09
C SER A 90 10.87 12.13 -4.30
N GLU A 91 11.66 11.97 -5.36
CA GLU A 91 12.42 10.74 -5.60
C GLU A 91 13.41 10.46 -4.45
N GLU A 92 13.93 11.50 -3.80
CA GLU A 92 14.81 11.37 -2.64
C GLU A 92 14.07 10.71 -1.46
N LEU A 93 12.82 11.13 -1.20
CA LEU A 93 11.99 10.55 -0.16
C LEU A 93 11.59 9.11 -0.50
N ILE A 94 11.20 8.84 -1.75
CA ILE A 94 10.86 7.48 -2.22
C ILE A 94 12.06 6.54 -2.06
N LYS A 95 13.25 6.98 -2.50
CA LYS A 95 14.48 6.20 -2.35
C LYS A 95 14.80 5.92 -0.88
N ALA A 96 14.62 6.89 0.00
CA ALA A 96 14.88 6.73 1.43
C ALA A 96 14.01 5.65 2.11
N ILE A 97 12.80 5.37 1.58
CA ILE A 97 11.95 4.28 2.10
C ILE A 97 12.64 2.92 1.96
N HIS A 98 13.46 2.74 0.92
CA HIS A 98 14.27 1.53 0.75
C HIS A 98 15.41 1.46 1.76
N GLU A 99 16.06 2.60 2.03
CA GLU A 99 17.22 2.70 2.93
C GLU A 99 16.85 2.42 4.40
N GLY A 100 15.67 2.86 4.84
CA GLY A 100 15.13 2.60 6.17
C GLY A 100 15.00 3.86 7.05
N PRO A 101 14.51 3.70 8.29
CA PRO A 101 14.03 4.82 9.12
C PRO A 101 15.09 5.87 9.45
N GLU A 102 16.38 5.54 9.39
CA GLU A 102 17.45 6.48 9.77
C GLU A 102 17.89 7.41 8.63
N ALA A 103 17.27 7.33 7.45
CA ALA A 103 17.55 8.27 6.37
C ALA A 103 17.25 9.71 6.80
N LYS A 104 18.13 10.65 6.39
CA LYS A 104 18.09 12.05 6.85
C LYS A 104 16.96 12.87 6.26
N VAL A 105 16.40 12.43 5.12
CA VAL A 105 15.34 13.16 4.40
C VAL A 105 13.99 13.12 5.14
N PHE A 106 13.79 12.14 6.01
CA PHE A 106 12.54 12.01 6.76
C PHE A 106 12.41 13.10 7.82
N ASP A 107 11.22 13.70 7.89
CA ASP A 107 10.80 14.40 9.11
C ASP A 107 10.57 13.39 10.26
N GLU A 108 10.31 13.91 11.45
CA GLU A 108 10.15 13.06 12.63
C GLU A 108 8.92 12.15 12.56
N THR A 109 7.81 12.60 11.99
CA THR A 109 6.58 11.78 11.90
C THR A 109 6.73 10.69 10.84
N GLN A 110 7.34 11.00 9.69
CA GLN A 110 7.69 10.03 8.66
C GLN A 110 8.63 8.95 9.19
N ARG A 111 9.65 9.36 9.97
CA ARG A 111 10.58 8.45 10.65
C ARG A 111 9.87 7.52 11.63
N GLN A 112 8.91 8.04 12.39
CA GLN A 112 8.10 7.26 13.32
C GLN A 112 7.20 6.25 12.58
N ILE A 113 6.56 6.64 11.49
CA ILE A 113 5.78 5.72 10.63
C ILE A 113 6.65 4.60 10.08
N MET A 114 7.88 4.90 9.63
CA MET A 114 8.84 3.88 9.18
C MET A 114 9.17 2.89 10.30
N ARG A 115 9.51 3.36 11.50
CA ARG A 115 9.83 2.50 12.64
C ARG A 115 8.63 1.65 13.08
N PHE A 116 7.43 2.23 13.11
CA PHE A 116 6.19 1.51 13.38
C PHE A 116 5.92 0.42 12.35
N THR A 117 6.08 0.75 11.07
CA THR A 117 5.89 -0.21 9.98
C THR A 117 6.88 -1.36 10.07
N ASP A 118 8.16 -1.08 10.31
CA ASP A 118 9.21 -2.08 10.50
C ASP A 118 8.87 -3.02 11.67
N ASP A 119 8.39 -2.47 12.79
CA ASP A 119 8.01 -3.23 13.99
C ASP A 119 6.80 -4.14 13.73
N VAL A 120 5.71 -3.61 13.14
CA VAL A 120 4.52 -4.40 12.78
C VAL A 120 4.87 -5.52 11.80
N VAL A 121 5.66 -5.23 10.77
CA VAL A 121 6.01 -6.23 9.75
C VAL A 121 6.90 -7.33 10.36
N LYS A 122 7.82 -6.98 11.26
CA LYS A 122 8.73 -7.93 11.90
C LYS A 122 8.04 -8.75 13.00
N ASN A 123 7.21 -8.12 13.81
CA ASN A 123 6.70 -8.65 15.07
C ASN A 123 5.18 -8.86 15.08
N THR A 124 4.50 -8.67 13.94
CA THR A 124 3.02 -8.73 13.78
C THR A 124 2.26 -7.60 14.47
N ARG A 125 2.83 -6.98 15.51
CA ARG A 125 2.27 -5.85 16.24
C ARG A 125 3.39 -4.87 16.60
N ALA A 126 3.06 -3.59 16.62
CA ALA A 126 3.94 -2.56 17.17
C ALA A 126 4.08 -2.69 18.69
N SER A 127 5.31 -2.48 19.17
CA SER A 127 5.59 -2.22 20.58
C SER A 127 5.11 -0.83 21.00
N ASP A 128 4.96 -0.61 22.30
CA ASP A 128 4.58 0.71 22.85
C ASP A 128 5.58 1.80 22.42
N ALA A 129 6.86 1.45 22.25
CA ALA A 129 7.91 2.38 21.83
C ALA A 129 7.72 2.91 20.40
N THR A 130 7.09 2.14 19.50
CA THR A 130 6.81 2.58 18.12
C THR A 130 5.36 3.01 17.93
N PHE A 131 4.44 2.55 18.79
CA PHE A 131 3.03 2.93 18.78
C PHE A 131 2.77 4.28 19.46
N ASN A 132 3.22 4.48 20.70
CA ASN A 132 2.85 5.65 21.51
C ASN A 132 3.20 6.99 20.85
N PRO A 133 4.38 7.20 20.24
CA PRO A 133 4.71 8.48 19.60
C PRO A 133 3.77 8.84 18.44
N LEU A 134 3.27 7.85 17.71
CA LEU A 134 2.30 8.06 16.64
C LEU A 134 0.90 8.26 17.20
N ALA A 135 0.51 7.51 18.24
CA ALA A 135 -0.78 7.70 18.89
C ALA A 135 -0.93 9.11 19.49
N GLU A 136 0.12 9.67 20.09
CA GLU A 136 0.10 11.05 20.60
C GLU A 136 -0.06 12.12 19.50
N LYS A 137 0.44 11.85 18.29
CA LYS A 137 0.43 12.80 17.17
C LYS A 137 -0.78 12.65 16.24
N LEU A 138 -1.23 11.42 16.02
CA LEU A 138 -2.22 11.03 15.03
C LEU A 138 -3.51 10.49 15.66
N GLY A 139 -3.47 10.15 16.95
CA GLY A 139 -4.64 9.70 17.70
C GLY A 139 -5.55 10.88 18.04
N TYR A 140 -6.84 10.67 17.81
CA TYR A 140 -7.94 11.51 18.27
C TYR A 140 -8.43 11.06 19.66
#